data_AF-A0AAD1WQ08-F1
#
_entry.id   AF-A0AAD1WQ08-F1
#
_cell.length_a   1.000
_cell.length_b   1.000
_cell.length_c   1.000
_cell.angle_alpha   90.00
_cell.angle_beta   90.00
_cell.angle_gamma   90.00
#
_symmetry.space_group_name_H-M   'P 1'
#
loop_
_entity.id
_entity.type
_entity.pdbx_description
1 polymer ?
#
loop_
_entity_poly.entity_id
_entity_poly.type
_entity_poly.pdbx_seq_one_letter_code
_entity_poly.pdbx_strand_id
1 'polypeptide(L)'
;MFWVFSFHCHIYPYADEESARLETLRDLLVQIQDMQKVLSQTESYQSQVLNRAASSLHHWRVSVRKMKHIYLILNLCSVRERCLIGEVWCPVNDLPVLQGALARASEDSGGGGESFCHRIPCSVSPPTLIRTNKFTAGFQEIVDSYGVASYQEVNPALYTIITFPFLFAVMFGDVGHGILMFLFALWLVLGEDDPKLKRSENEIFSMCFGGRYLILLMGAFSVYTGFVYNECFSRATSIFPSGWNVTSMAYDNNDLHKAFKAKSPVDPLNPNMTGVFIGVYPFGIDPVSFLYKSIASLFDLLWGV
;
A
#
# COMPACT_ATOMS: atom_id res chain seq x y z
N MET A 1 46.87 43.72 -26.68
CA MET A 1 46.72 42.25 -26.57
C MET A 1 46.33 41.79 -25.15
N PHE A 2 46.87 42.38 -24.07
CA PHE A 2 46.56 41.99 -22.68
C PHE A 2 45.09 42.16 -22.24
N TRP A 3 44.33 43.11 -22.78
CA TRP A 3 42.94 43.37 -22.37
C TRP A 3 41.90 42.35 -22.88
N VAL A 4 42.20 41.59 -23.94
CA VAL A 4 41.23 40.67 -24.57
C VAL A 4 41.14 39.34 -23.81
N PHE A 5 42.20 38.92 -23.14
CA PHE A 5 42.21 37.69 -22.34
C PHE A 5 41.38 37.80 -21.05
N SER A 6 41.08 39.02 -20.57
CA SER A 6 40.22 39.25 -19.38
C SER A 6 38.74 38.87 -19.58
N PHE A 7 38.28 38.65 -20.82
CA PHE A 7 36.88 38.36 -21.14
C PHE A 7 36.63 36.89 -21.56
N HIS A 8 37.54 35.96 -21.25
CA HIS A 8 37.47 34.58 -21.73
C HIS A 8 37.38 34.44 -23.27
N CYS A 9 37.88 35.44 -24.00
CA CYS A 9 37.97 35.37 -25.46
C CYS A 9 39.19 34.54 -25.86
N HIS A 10 38.96 33.45 -26.59
CA HIS A 10 40.03 32.67 -27.21
C HIS A 10 40.38 33.28 -28.57
N ILE A 11 41.56 33.91 -28.66
CA ILE A 11 42.10 34.43 -29.92
C ILE A 11 42.97 33.34 -30.54
N TYR A 12 42.65 32.93 -31.77
CA TYR A 12 43.46 32.00 -32.55
C TYR A 12 44.30 32.77 -33.58
N PRO A 13 45.59 32.42 -33.75
CA PRO A 13 46.43 33.04 -34.77
C PRO A 13 45.90 32.67 -36.17
N TYR A 14 45.79 33.67 -37.05
CA TYR A 14 45.35 33.52 -38.43
C TYR A 14 46.45 34.05 -39.35
N ALA A 15 46.95 33.21 -40.28
CA ALA A 15 48.04 33.60 -41.18
C ALA A 15 47.52 34.41 -42.37
N ASP A 16 48.30 35.40 -42.83
CA ASP A 16 47.93 36.27 -43.96
C ASP A 16 48.13 35.57 -45.32
N GLU A 17 49.09 34.65 -45.43
CA GLU A 17 49.38 33.89 -46.65
C GLU A 17 48.43 32.70 -46.83
N GLU A 18 47.93 32.49 -48.06
CA GLU A 18 47.01 31.39 -48.38
C GLU A 18 47.64 30.00 -48.23
N SER A 19 48.91 29.85 -48.59
CA SER A 19 49.67 28.60 -48.41
C SER A 19 49.75 28.17 -46.94
N ALA A 20 50.11 29.09 -46.04
CA ALA A 20 50.22 28.83 -44.61
C ALA A 20 48.86 28.53 -43.95
N ARG A 21 47.77 29.15 -44.43
CA ARG A 21 46.39 28.82 -44.01
C ARG A 21 45.98 27.39 -44.39
N LEU A 22 46.33 26.95 -45.60
CA LEU A 22 46.02 25.59 -46.04
C LEU A 22 46.83 24.53 -45.28
N GLU A 23 48.08 24.83 -44.91
CA GLU A 23 48.92 23.96 -44.09
C GLU A 23 48.37 23.83 -42.66
N THR A 24 48.11 24.95 -41.98
CA THR A 24 47.50 24.96 -40.63
C THR A 24 46.14 24.27 -40.59
N LEU A 25 45.31 24.44 -41.62
CA LEU A 25 44.03 23.74 -41.73
C LEU A 25 44.22 22.21 -41.82
N ARG A 26 45.18 21.74 -42.62
CA ARG A 26 45.49 20.30 -42.71
C ARG A 26 45.97 19.76 -41.36
N ASP A 27 46.86 20.47 -40.68
CA ASP A 27 47.38 20.07 -39.36
C ASP A 27 46.26 19.99 -38.31
N LEU A 28 45.36 20.97 -38.27
CA LEU A 28 44.21 20.96 -37.37
C LEU A 28 43.26 19.80 -37.67
N LEU A 29 43.02 19.47 -38.94
CA LEU A 29 42.20 18.32 -39.31
C LEU A 29 42.82 17.00 -38.85
N VAL A 30 44.15 16.84 -38.99
CA VAL A 30 44.86 15.67 -38.48
C VAL A 30 44.76 15.59 -36.95
N GLN A 31 44.98 16.70 -36.25
CA GLN A 31 44.84 16.75 -34.79
C GLN A 31 43.41 16.42 -34.32
N ILE A 32 42.39 16.92 -35.02
CA ILE A 32 40.99 16.59 -34.72
C ILE A 32 40.75 15.09 -34.91
N GLN A 33 41.26 14.50 -35.99
CA GLN A 33 41.11 13.07 -36.26
C GLN A 33 41.81 12.21 -35.20
N ASP A 34 43.02 12.61 -34.78
CA ASP A 34 43.75 11.93 -33.71
C ASP A 34 43.04 12.06 -32.36
N MET A 35 42.54 13.25 -32.01
CA MET A 35 41.75 13.45 -30.79
C MET A 35 40.46 12.61 -30.80
N GLN A 36 39.75 12.55 -31.93
CA GLN A 36 38.56 11.71 -32.08
C GLN A 36 38.89 10.22 -31.88
N LYS A 37 40.04 9.78 -32.40
CA LYS A 37 40.52 8.42 -32.19
C LYS A 37 40.81 8.15 -30.71
N VAL A 38 41.52 9.05 -30.02
CA VAL A 38 41.79 8.93 -28.59
C VAL A 38 40.50 8.91 -27.77
N LEU A 39 39.55 9.80 -28.07
CA LEU A 39 38.25 9.86 -27.41
C LEU A 39 37.45 8.56 -27.56
N SER A 40 37.38 8.00 -28.76
CA SER A 40 36.68 6.72 -28.98
C SER A 40 37.35 5.56 -28.24
N GLN A 41 38.68 5.56 -28.14
CA GLN A 41 39.42 4.56 -27.39
C GLN A 41 39.21 4.69 -25.88
N THR A 42 39.21 5.91 -25.34
CA THR A 42 38.96 6.15 -23.91
C THR A 42 37.53 5.82 -23.52
N GLU A 43 36.54 6.16 -24.35
CA GLU A 43 35.14 5.81 -24.13
C GLU A 43 34.92 4.29 -24.15
N SER A 44 35.54 3.59 -25.11
CA SER A 44 35.50 2.12 -25.17
C SER A 44 36.15 1.49 -23.94
N TYR A 45 37.32 1.98 -23.53
CA TYR A 45 37.99 1.52 -22.32
C TYR A 45 37.15 1.76 -21.06
N GLN A 46 36.60 2.97 -20.91
CA GLN A 46 35.72 3.32 -19.80
C GLN A 46 34.49 2.41 -19.76
N SER A 47 33.85 2.18 -20.91
CA SER A 47 32.69 1.29 -21.02
C SER A 47 33.02 -0.15 -20.62
N GLN A 48 34.18 -0.66 -21.01
CA GLN A 48 34.64 -1.99 -20.60
C GLN A 48 34.86 -2.09 -19.08
N VAL A 49 35.52 -1.09 -18.49
CA VAL A 49 35.75 -1.04 -17.03
C VAL A 49 34.42 -0.92 -16.28
N LEU A 50 33.52 -0.05 -16.74
CA LEU A 50 32.19 0.12 -16.16
C LEU A 50 31.37 -1.15 -16.22
N ASN A 51 31.38 -1.88 -17.35
CA ASN A 51 30.65 -3.15 -17.48
C ASN A 51 31.20 -4.23 -16.54
N ARG A 52 32.52 -4.30 -16.35
CA ARG A 52 33.15 -5.22 -15.39
C ARG A 52 32.83 -4.83 -13.94
N ALA A 53 32.84 -3.54 -13.62
CA ALA A 53 32.50 -3.07 -12.28
C ALA A 53 31.00 -3.24 -11.99
N ALA A 54 30.12 -3.02 -12.97
CA ALA A 54 28.68 -3.15 -12.81
C ALA A 54 28.25 -4.58 -12.44
N SER A 55 28.90 -5.59 -13.00
CA SER A 55 28.60 -6.99 -12.68
C SER A 55 28.99 -7.38 -11.24
N SER A 56 30.10 -6.85 -10.72
CA SER A 56 30.57 -7.14 -9.35
C SER A 56 29.99 -6.21 -8.27
N LEU A 57 29.52 -5.01 -8.64
CA LEU A 57 29.07 -3.98 -7.71
C LEU A 57 27.95 -4.46 -6.78
N HIS A 58 27.00 -5.25 -7.31
CA HIS A 58 25.90 -5.78 -6.50
C HIS A 58 26.42 -6.69 -5.38
N HIS A 59 27.32 -7.62 -5.72
CA HIS A 59 27.92 -8.54 -4.75
C HIS A 59 28.75 -7.79 -3.68
N TRP A 60 29.56 -6.81 -4.10
CA TRP A 60 30.34 -5.98 -3.17
C TRP A 60 29.43 -5.16 -2.25
N ARG A 61 28.37 -4.55 -2.78
CA ARG A 61 27.40 -3.78 -1.99
C ARG A 61 26.74 -4.65 -0.93
N VAL A 62 26.32 -5.87 -1.27
CA VAL A 62 25.73 -6.81 -0.31
C VAL A 62 26.75 -7.22 0.75
N SER A 63 27.98 -7.55 0.34
CA SER A 63 29.05 -7.98 1.26
C SER A 63 29.43 -6.89 2.25
N VAL A 64 29.61 -5.65 1.80
CA VAL A 64 29.93 -4.50 2.65
C VAL A 64 28.78 -4.20 3.62
N ARG A 65 27.52 -4.26 3.17
CA ARG A 65 26.36 -4.05 4.05
C ARG A 65 26.27 -5.12 5.13
N LYS A 66 26.43 -6.41 4.79
CA LYS A 66 26.46 -7.51 5.76
C LYS A 66 27.58 -7.31 6.79
N MET A 67 28.79 -7.03 6.31
CA MET A 67 29.95 -6.79 7.18
C MET A 67 29.74 -5.60 8.12
N LYS A 68 29.18 -4.50 7.62
CA LYS A 68 28.82 -3.33 8.44
C LYS A 68 27.85 -3.69 9.56
N HIS A 69 26.79 -4.47 9.26
CA HIS A 69 25.83 -4.90 10.29
C HIS A 69 26.47 -5.84 11.33
N ILE A 70 27.37 -6.75 10.91
CA ILE A 70 28.11 -7.61 11.83
C ILE A 70 28.94 -6.76 12.80
N TYR A 71 29.73 -5.80 12.30
CA TYR A 71 30.51 -4.92 13.16
C TYR A 71 29.65 -4.05 14.08
N LEU A 72 28.50 -3.59 13.61
CA LEU A 72 27.55 -2.84 14.44
C LEU A 72 27.05 -3.68 15.62
N ILE A 73 26.71 -4.95 15.38
CA ILE A 73 26.26 -5.88 16.44
C ILE A 73 27.42 -6.20 17.39
N LEU A 74 28.62 -6.48 16.88
CA LEU A 74 29.80 -6.72 17.70
C LEU A 74 30.14 -5.53 18.60
N ASN A 75 29.91 -4.29 18.13
CA ASN A 75 30.11 -3.07 18.91
C ASN A 75 29.09 -2.90 20.05
N LEU A 76 27.94 -3.58 19.99
CA LEU A 76 26.97 -3.61 21.09
C LEU A 76 27.32 -4.65 22.15
N CYS A 77 28.22 -5.59 21.85
CA CYS A 77 28.65 -6.61 22.79
C CYS A 77 29.69 -6.07 23.77
N SER A 78 29.66 -6.58 25.00
CA SER A 78 30.71 -6.32 25.98
C SER A 78 31.89 -7.26 25.74
N VAL A 79 33.10 -6.70 25.68
CA VAL A 79 34.34 -7.47 25.56
C VAL A 79 34.84 -7.82 26.97
N ARG A 80 35.00 -9.10 27.28
CA ARG A 80 35.68 -9.57 28.50
C ARG A 80 36.78 -10.55 28.15
N GLU A 81 38.01 -10.23 28.52
CA GLU A 81 39.22 -11.00 28.21
C GLU A 81 39.33 -11.39 26.72
N ARG A 82 38.97 -12.63 26.38
CA ARG A 82 39.01 -13.21 25.04
C ARG A 82 37.63 -13.59 24.50
N CYS A 83 36.55 -13.22 25.19
CA CYS A 83 35.17 -13.55 24.83
C CYS A 83 34.33 -12.28 24.64
N LEU A 84 33.37 -12.37 23.72
CA LEU A 84 32.32 -11.37 23.54
C LEU A 84 31.05 -11.86 24.24
N ILE A 85 30.48 -11.00 25.07
CA ILE A 85 29.22 -11.28 25.77
C ILE A 85 28.17 -10.32 25.22
N GLY A 86 27.11 -10.88 24.64
CA GLY A 86 25.96 -10.14 24.14
C GLY A 86 24.69 -10.60 24.85
N GLU A 87 23.91 -9.65 25.36
CA GLU A 87 22.57 -9.91 25.89
C GLU A 87 21.55 -9.63 24.78
N VAL A 88 20.70 -10.63 24.47
CA VAL A 88 19.78 -10.56 23.33
C VAL A 88 18.41 -11.08 23.72
N TRP A 89 17.37 -10.40 23.24
CA TRP A 89 16.00 -10.89 23.33
C TRP A 89 15.75 -11.97 22.27
N CYS A 90 15.37 -13.17 22.71
CA CYS A 90 15.04 -14.29 21.82
C CYS A 90 13.66 -14.86 22.20
N PRO A 91 12.76 -15.09 21.23
CA PRO A 91 11.51 -15.80 21.50
C PRO A 91 11.80 -17.21 22.03
N VAL A 92 11.06 -17.63 23.06
CA VAL A 92 11.27 -18.95 23.70
C VAL A 92 11.15 -20.11 22.71
N ASN A 93 10.26 -19.97 21.72
CA ASN A 93 10.06 -20.99 20.68
C ASN A 93 11.23 -21.12 19.69
N ASP A 94 12.05 -20.07 19.53
CA ASP A 94 13.16 -20.03 18.56
C ASP A 94 14.53 -20.31 19.22
N LEU A 95 14.54 -20.50 20.54
CA LEU A 95 15.72 -20.88 21.32
C LEU A 95 16.47 -22.13 20.80
N PRO A 96 15.81 -23.25 20.41
CA PRO A 96 16.53 -24.40 19.85
C PRO A 96 17.20 -24.10 18.51
N VAL A 97 16.60 -23.23 17.69
CA VAL A 97 17.17 -22.82 16.39
C VAL A 97 18.45 -22.01 16.62
N LEU A 98 18.43 -21.11 17.61
CA LEU A 98 19.60 -20.33 18.01
C LEU A 98 20.73 -21.24 18.52
N GLN A 99 20.43 -22.20 19.39
CA GLN A 99 21.42 -23.16 19.89
C GLN A 99 22.05 -23.98 18.76
N GLY A 100 21.24 -24.46 17.82
CA GLY A 100 21.75 -25.19 16.64
C GLY A 100 22.56 -24.31 15.68
N ALA A 101 22.30 -23.00 15.61
CA ALA A 101 23.12 -22.08 14.83
C ALA A 101 24.48 -21.80 15.49
N LEU A 102 24.50 -21.65 16.82
CA LEU A 102 25.72 -21.48 17.62
C LEU A 102 26.62 -22.73 17.57
N ALA A 103 26.03 -23.93 17.69
CA ALA A 103 26.78 -25.18 17.57
C ALA A 103 27.47 -25.31 16.20
N ARG A 104 26.74 -25.07 15.11
CA ARG A 104 27.32 -25.07 13.74
C ARG A 104 28.42 -24.03 13.57
N ALA A 105 28.21 -22.82 14.07
CA ALA A 105 29.23 -21.77 14.00
C ALA A 105 30.51 -22.15 14.77
N SER A 106 30.36 -22.85 15.90
CA SER A 106 31.47 -23.36 16.70
C SER A 106 32.26 -24.45 15.95
N GLU A 107 31.56 -25.38 15.30
CA GLU A 107 32.16 -26.44 14.48
C GLU A 107 32.92 -25.86 13.28
N ASP A 108 32.30 -24.96 12.53
CA ASP A 108 32.88 -24.35 11.33
C ASP A 108 34.12 -23.49 11.64
N SER A 109 34.15 -22.86 12.82
CA SER A 109 35.25 -21.98 13.22
C SER A 109 36.51 -22.74 13.65
N GLY A 110 36.41 -24.05 13.92
CA GLY A 110 37.52 -24.91 14.36
C GLY A 110 38.21 -24.45 15.66
N GLY A 111 37.68 -23.44 16.33
CA GLY A 111 38.22 -22.89 17.56
C GLY A 111 37.77 -23.73 18.76
N GLY A 112 38.69 -24.08 19.66
CA GLY A 112 38.40 -24.92 20.84
C GLY A 112 37.51 -24.29 21.92
N GLY A 113 36.77 -23.22 21.62
CA GLY A 113 35.83 -22.59 22.53
C GLY A 113 34.39 -22.81 22.08
N GLU A 114 33.61 -23.53 22.88
CA GLU A 114 32.18 -23.71 22.63
C GLU A 114 31.44 -22.39 22.84
N SER A 115 30.60 -22.01 21.87
CA SER A 115 29.67 -20.89 22.05
C SER A 115 28.43 -21.36 22.82
N PHE A 116 28.11 -20.70 23.92
CA PHE A 116 27.01 -21.06 24.80
C PHE A 116 25.99 -19.93 24.93
N CYS A 117 24.72 -20.27 25.11
CA CYS A 117 23.67 -19.32 25.45
C CYS A 117 23.06 -19.68 26.81
N HIS A 118 22.89 -18.69 27.67
CA HIS A 118 22.29 -18.87 28.99
C HIS A 118 21.06 -17.98 29.14
N ARG A 119 19.99 -18.51 29.76
CA ARG A 119 18.78 -17.72 30.04
C ARG A 119 18.99 -16.91 31.32
N ILE A 120 19.01 -15.58 31.18
CA ILE A 120 19.17 -14.67 32.30
C ILE A 120 17.78 -14.21 32.78
N PRO A 121 17.45 -14.31 34.08
CA PRO A 121 16.24 -13.69 34.61
C PRO A 121 16.40 -12.16 34.56
N CYS A 122 15.43 -11.47 33.96
CA CYS A 122 15.44 -10.02 33.80
C CYS A 122 14.14 -9.43 34.35
N SER A 123 14.25 -8.27 35.02
CA SER A 123 13.10 -7.52 35.55
C SER A 123 12.51 -6.53 34.54
N VAL A 124 13.21 -6.28 33.43
CA VAL A 124 12.76 -5.37 32.36
C VAL A 124 11.73 -6.08 31.49
N SER A 125 10.69 -5.36 31.08
CA SER A 125 9.67 -5.89 30.18
C SER A 125 10.28 -6.25 28.81
N PRO A 126 10.17 -7.51 28.36
CA PRO A 126 10.67 -7.91 27.05
C PRO A 126 9.92 -7.20 25.90
N PRO A 127 10.52 -7.12 24.70
CA PRO A 127 9.85 -6.60 23.53
C PRO A 127 8.70 -7.50 23.08
N THR A 128 7.66 -6.89 22.51
CA THR A 128 6.49 -7.59 21.95
C THR A 128 6.80 -8.09 20.54
N LEU A 129 6.56 -9.38 20.29
CA LEU A 129 6.67 -9.99 18.97
C LEU A 129 5.33 -10.60 18.57
N ILE A 130 4.70 -10.05 17.53
CA ILE A 130 3.47 -10.57 16.96
C ILE A 130 3.82 -11.26 15.64
N ARG A 131 3.62 -12.58 15.57
CA ARG A 131 3.82 -13.33 14.33
C ARG A 131 2.65 -13.10 13.39
N THR A 132 2.89 -12.36 12.31
CA THR A 132 1.90 -12.08 11.29
C THR A 132 2.01 -13.06 10.11
N ASN A 133 0.89 -13.36 9.48
CA ASN A 133 0.84 -14.05 8.20
C ASN A 133 0.59 -13.02 7.08
N LYS A 134 0.67 -13.43 5.81
CA LYS A 134 0.43 -12.55 4.65
C LYS A 134 -0.91 -11.79 4.72
N PHE A 135 -1.92 -12.41 5.32
CA PHE A 135 -3.25 -11.82 5.51
C PHE A 135 -3.29 -10.80 6.66
N THR A 136 -2.70 -11.13 7.82
CA THR A 136 -2.79 -10.30 9.03
C THR A 136 -1.75 -9.19 9.07
N ALA A 137 -0.71 -9.24 8.23
CA ALA A 137 0.38 -8.27 8.21
C ALA A 137 -0.11 -6.84 7.98
N GLY A 138 -0.96 -6.60 6.98
CA GLY A 138 -1.48 -5.26 6.69
C GLY A 138 -2.35 -4.69 7.80
N PHE A 139 -3.15 -5.53 8.47
CA PHE A 139 -3.96 -5.11 9.63
C PHE A 139 -3.08 -4.79 10.84
N GLN A 140 -2.03 -5.59 11.07
CA GLN A 140 -1.10 -5.36 12.16
C GLN A 140 -0.33 -4.06 11.96
N GLU A 141 0.12 -3.76 10.73
CA GLU A 141 0.85 -2.52 10.43
C GLU A 141 0.02 -1.26 10.71
N ILE A 142 -1.29 -1.30 10.41
CA ILE A 142 -2.21 -0.21 10.76
C ILE A 142 -2.32 -0.04 12.26
N VAL A 143 -2.46 -1.13 13.01
CA VAL A 143 -2.55 -1.07 14.48
C VAL A 143 -1.24 -0.59 15.10
N ASP A 144 -0.10 -1.11 14.64
CA ASP A 144 1.23 -0.75 15.12
C ASP A 144 1.56 0.72 14.82
N SER A 145 0.97 1.31 13.78
CA SER A 145 1.10 2.74 13.48
C SER A 145 0.48 3.65 14.55
N TYR A 146 -0.53 3.18 15.28
CA TYR A 146 -1.09 3.89 16.44
C TYR A 146 -0.22 3.71 17.68
N GLY A 147 0.37 2.52 17.85
CA GLY A 147 1.26 2.22 18.95
C GLY A 147 1.54 0.73 19.06
N VAL A 148 2.73 0.39 19.56
CA VAL A 148 3.12 -0.99 19.81
C VAL A 148 2.52 -1.45 21.14
N ALA A 149 1.83 -2.59 21.12
CA ALA A 149 1.21 -3.18 22.31
C ALA A 149 2.26 -3.60 23.35
N SER A 150 1.87 -3.54 24.63
CA SER A 150 2.70 -3.98 25.74
C SER A 150 2.94 -5.49 25.71
N TYR A 151 3.97 -5.95 26.41
CA TYR A 151 4.28 -7.38 26.46
C TYR A 151 3.11 -8.18 27.06
N GLN A 152 2.70 -9.24 26.35
CA GLN A 152 1.56 -10.10 26.72
C GLN A 152 0.21 -9.37 26.80
N GLU A 153 0.08 -8.20 26.18
CA GLU A 153 -1.21 -7.53 26.00
C GLU A 153 -2.05 -8.21 24.90
N VAL A 154 -3.37 -8.09 25.00
CA VAL A 154 -4.29 -8.60 23.97
C VAL A 154 -4.09 -7.79 22.69
N ASN A 155 -3.82 -8.47 21.58
CA ASN A 155 -3.62 -7.82 20.30
C ASN A 155 -4.96 -7.29 19.73
N PRO A 156 -5.16 -5.96 19.61
CA PRO A 156 -6.39 -5.41 19.05
C PRO A 156 -6.53 -5.68 17.54
N ALA A 157 -5.43 -5.99 16.83
CA ALA A 157 -5.45 -6.26 15.39
C ALA A 157 -6.36 -7.43 15.00
N LEU A 158 -6.55 -8.40 15.88
CA LEU A 158 -7.45 -9.53 15.61
C LEU A 158 -8.91 -9.07 15.46
N TYR A 159 -9.34 -8.09 16.27
CA TYR A 159 -10.68 -7.52 16.16
C TYR A 159 -10.78 -6.58 14.95
N THR A 160 -9.73 -5.79 14.69
CA THR A 160 -9.74 -4.82 13.59
C THR A 160 -9.84 -5.47 12.22
N ILE A 161 -9.40 -6.72 12.05
CA ILE A 161 -9.55 -7.48 10.78
C ILE A 161 -10.99 -7.46 10.24
N ILE A 162 -11.99 -7.54 11.14
CA ILE A 162 -13.41 -7.56 10.74
C ILE A 162 -14.07 -6.22 11.01
N THR A 163 -13.84 -5.61 12.18
CA THR A 163 -14.57 -4.40 12.56
C THR A 163 -14.18 -3.20 11.71
N PHE A 164 -12.92 -3.06 11.30
CA PHE A 164 -12.47 -1.93 10.50
C PHE A 164 -13.09 -1.94 9.10
N PRO A 165 -12.99 -3.03 8.30
CA PRO A 165 -13.67 -3.11 7.01
C PRO A 165 -15.19 -3.00 7.09
N PHE A 166 -15.80 -3.53 8.15
CA PHE A 166 -17.24 -3.42 8.37
C PHE A 166 -17.70 -1.99 8.63
N LEU A 167 -17.01 -1.26 9.52
CA LEU A 167 -17.32 0.15 9.80
C LEU A 167 -17.12 1.02 8.56
N PHE A 168 -16.07 0.75 7.77
CA PHE A 168 -15.90 1.39 6.46
C PHE A 168 -17.09 1.15 5.54
N ALA A 169 -17.55 -0.11 5.45
CA ALA A 169 -18.68 -0.48 4.60
C ALA A 169 -20.00 0.19 5.01
N VAL A 170 -20.24 0.43 6.30
CA VAL A 170 -21.41 1.17 6.78
C VAL A 170 -21.38 2.62 6.27
N MET A 171 -20.19 3.24 6.19
CA MET A 171 -20.02 4.62 5.71
C MET A 171 -20.03 4.73 4.18
N PHE A 172 -19.51 3.73 3.48
CA PHE A 172 -19.34 3.75 2.01
C PHE A 172 -20.46 3.03 1.23
N GLY A 173 -21.35 2.32 1.93
CA GLY A 173 -22.25 1.28 1.42
C GLY A 173 -22.99 1.56 0.10
N ASP A 174 -22.32 1.30 -1.02
CA ASP A 174 -22.87 1.29 -2.37
C ASP A 174 -22.42 0.00 -3.06
N VAL A 175 -23.37 -0.72 -3.67
CA VAL A 175 -23.09 -1.96 -4.41
C VAL A 175 -22.15 -1.70 -5.59
N GLY A 176 -22.38 -0.64 -6.35
CA GLY A 176 -21.64 -0.33 -7.58
C GLY A 176 -20.18 0.00 -7.28
N HIS A 177 -19.95 0.96 -6.38
CA HIS A 177 -18.61 1.35 -5.97
C HIS A 177 -17.89 0.22 -5.19
N GLY A 178 -18.62 -0.51 -4.35
CA GLY A 178 -18.09 -1.68 -3.64
C GLY A 178 -17.59 -2.77 -4.58
N ILE A 179 -18.31 -3.08 -5.67
CA ILE A 179 -17.88 -4.04 -6.69
C ILE A 179 -16.60 -3.57 -7.38
N LEU A 180 -16.50 -2.29 -7.75
CA LEU A 180 -15.28 -1.75 -8.39
C LEU A 180 -14.08 -1.86 -7.46
N MET A 181 -14.24 -1.50 -6.18
CA MET A 181 -13.18 -1.66 -5.18
C MET A 181 -12.79 -3.14 -4.97
N PHE A 182 -13.78 -4.03 -4.88
CA PHE A 182 -13.56 -5.46 -4.72
C PHE A 182 -12.80 -6.05 -5.91
N LEU A 183 -13.19 -5.72 -7.15
CA LEU A 183 -12.51 -6.18 -8.36
C LEU A 183 -11.08 -5.67 -8.45
N PHE A 184 -10.84 -4.40 -8.10
CA PHE A 184 -9.49 -3.84 -8.04
C PHE A 184 -8.62 -4.56 -7.01
N ALA A 185 -9.14 -4.81 -5.82
CA ALA A 185 -8.42 -5.55 -4.79
C ALA A 185 -8.19 -7.02 -5.17
N LEU A 186 -9.18 -7.67 -5.80
CA LEU A 186 -9.06 -9.03 -6.33
C LEU A 186 -7.93 -9.11 -7.35
N TRP A 187 -7.83 -8.13 -8.26
CA TRP A 187 -6.75 -8.05 -9.22
C TRP A 187 -5.36 -7.96 -8.55
N LEU A 188 -5.23 -7.15 -7.48
CA LEU A 188 -3.98 -7.07 -6.69
C LEU A 188 -3.65 -8.38 -5.97
N VAL A 189 -4.65 -9.12 -5.49
CA VAL A 189 -4.46 -10.41 -4.81
C VAL A 189 -4.08 -11.51 -5.80
N LEU A 190 -4.67 -11.52 -7.00
CA LEU A 190 -4.32 -12.48 -8.05
C LEU A 190 -2.94 -12.21 -8.65
N GLY A 191 -2.55 -10.94 -8.77
CA GLY A 191 -1.22 -10.51 -9.22
C GLY A 191 -0.13 -10.56 -8.14
N GLU A 192 -0.33 -11.28 -7.03
CA GLU A 192 0.61 -11.29 -5.90
C GLU A 192 2.00 -11.81 -6.29
N ASP A 193 2.13 -12.67 -7.30
CA ASP A 193 3.42 -13.25 -7.71
C ASP A 193 4.20 -12.39 -8.72
N ASP A 194 3.57 -11.37 -9.29
CA ASP A 194 4.20 -10.55 -10.32
C ASP A 194 5.28 -9.61 -9.73
N PRO A 195 6.56 -9.75 -10.14
CA PRO A 195 7.65 -8.96 -9.58
C PRO A 195 7.54 -7.46 -9.91
N LYS A 196 6.81 -7.11 -10.97
CA LYS A 196 6.51 -5.71 -11.34
C LYS A 196 5.60 -5.03 -10.30
N LEU A 197 4.67 -5.77 -9.72
CA LEU A 197 3.73 -5.27 -8.71
C LEU A 197 4.43 -5.10 -7.35
N LYS A 198 5.33 -6.03 -7.00
CA LYS A 198 6.14 -5.97 -5.77
C LYS A 198 7.18 -4.86 -5.77
N ARG A 199 7.72 -4.52 -6.94
CA ARG A 199 8.83 -3.57 -7.08
C ARG A 199 8.39 -2.21 -7.61
N SER A 200 7.12 -1.86 -7.39
CA SER A 200 6.63 -0.53 -7.75
C SER A 200 7.39 0.53 -6.96
N GLU A 201 7.97 1.50 -7.67
CA GLU A 201 8.66 2.66 -7.07
C GLU A 201 7.66 3.67 -6.49
N ASN A 202 6.37 3.55 -6.85
CA ASN A 202 5.33 4.46 -6.37
C ASN A 202 4.93 4.10 -4.92
N GLU A 203 5.24 4.98 -3.98
CA GLU A 203 4.94 4.80 -2.54
C GLU A 203 3.44 4.53 -2.31
N ILE A 204 2.56 5.28 -2.98
CA ILE A 204 1.10 5.11 -2.88
C ILE A 204 0.69 3.71 -3.31
N PHE A 205 1.26 3.21 -4.41
CA PHE A 205 0.96 1.88 -4.92
C PHE A 205 1.49 0.78 -3.98
N SER A 206 2.69 0.99 -3.41
CA SER A 206 3.26 0.09 -2.41
C SER A 206 2.36 -0.03 -1.18
N MET A 207 1.79 1.08 -0.71
CA MET A 207 0.84 1.08 0.40
C MET A 207 -0.43 0.29 0.07
N CYS A 208 -1.04 0.53 -1.10
CA CYS A 208 -2.22 -0.21 -1.56
C CYS A 208 -1.94 -1.71 -1.72
N PHE A 209 -0.75 -2.09 -2.21
CA PHE A 209 -0.35 -3.49 -2.38
C PHE A 209 -0.11 -4.20 -1.03
N GLY A 210 0.48 -3.49 -0.06
CA GLY A 210 0.59 -3.95 1.33
C GLY A 210 -0.77 -4.22 1.97
N GLY A 211 -1.73 -3.31 1.73
CA GLY A 211 -3.11 -3.39 2.21
C GLY A 211 -4.10 -4.20 1.34
N ARG A 212 -3.65 -5.02 0.39
CA ARG A 212 -4.54 -5.68 -0.60
C ARG A 212 -5.70 -6.48 0.01
N TYR A 213 -5.45 -7.23 1.09
CA TYR A 213 -6.50 -8.01 1.76
C TYR A 213 -7.49 -7.15 2.53
N LEU A 214 -7.03 -5.98 3.01
CA LEU A 214 -7.87 -5.01 3.68
C LEU A 214 -8.83 -4.33 2.69
N ILE A 215 -8.33 -3.90 1.53
CA ILE A 215 -9.17 -3.33 0.46
C ILE A 215 -10.17 -4.38 -0.06
N LEU A 216 -9.74 -5.65 -0.15
CA LEU A 216 -10.62 -6.76 -0.56
C LEU A 216 -11.80 -6.93 0.42
N LEU A 217 -11.52 -6.94 1.73
CA LEU A 217 -12.56 -7.03 2.76
C LEU A 217 -13.46 -5.78 2.77
N MET A 218 -12.89 -4.59 2.63
CA MET A 218 -13.66 -3.34 2.54
C MET A 218 -14.62 -3.35 1.35
N GLY A 219 -14.16 -3.79 0.18
CA GLY A 219 -15.01 -3.94 -1.01
C GLY A 219 -16.11 -4.98 -0.78
N ALA A 220 -15.78 -6.15 -0.24
CA ALA A 220 -16.75 -7.22 0.02
C ALA A 220 -17.84 -6.80 1.02
N PHE A 221 -17.46 -6.17 2.14
CA PHE A 221 -18.44 -5.64 3.10
C PHE A 221 -19.23 -4.47 2.52
N SER A 222 -18.63 -3.59 1.72
CA SER A 222 -19.35 -2.49 1.06
C SER A 222 -20.42 -3.00 0.09
N VAL A 223 -20.16 -4.10 -0.61
CA VAL A 223 -21.18 -4.73 -1.45
C VAL A 223 -22.33 -5.26 -0.59
N TYR A 224 -22.00 -5.94 0.52
CA TYR A 224 -23.00 -6.43 1.46
C TYR A 224 -23.86 -5.30 2.05
N THR A 225 -23.25 -4.22 2.57
CA THR A 225 -23.99 -3.09 3.14
C THR A 225 -24.74 -2.31 2.08
N GLY A 226 -24.19 -2.15 0.87
CA GLY A 226 -24.90 -1.55 -0.26
C GLY A 226 -26.17 -2.33 -0.64
N PHE A 227 -26.13 -3.66 -0.57
CA PHE A 227 -27.30 -4.51 -0.75
C PHE A 227 -28.33 -4.35 0.38
N VAL A 228 -27.87 -4.16 1.62
CA VAL A 228 -28.75 -3.84 2.76
C VAL A 228 -29.39 -2.45 2.61
N TYR A 229 -28.64 -1.45 2.15
CA TYR A 229 -29.19 -0.12 1.86
C TYR A 229 -30.03 -0.09 0.59
N ASN A 230 -29.94 -1.13 -0.24
CA ASN A 230 -30.59 -1.23 -1.52
C ASN A 230 -30.19 -0.06 -2.46
N GLU A 231 -28.91 0.30 -2.44
CA GLU A 231 -28.36 1.40 -3.23
C GLU A 231 -27.26 0.91 -4.19
N CYS A 232 -27.45 1.15 -5.49
CA CYS A 232 -26.49 0.87 -6.53
C CYS A 232 -26.35 2.10 -7.43
N PHE A 233 -25.19 2.77 -7.39
CA PHE A 233 -24.96 4.03 -8.13
C PHE A 233 -26.06 5.08 -7.91
N SER A 234 -26.46 5.27 -6.64
CA SER A 234 -27.54 6.18 -6.24
C SER A 234 -28.91 5.86 -6.87
N ARG A 235 -29.14 4.59 -7.24
CA ARG A 235 -30.44 4.08 -7.66
C ARG A 235 -30.86 2.91 -6.78
N ALA A 236 -32.12 2.92 -6.39
CA ALA A 236 -32.73 1.80 -5.68
C ALA A 236 -32.95 0.61 -6.62
N THR A 237 -32.64 -0.60 -6.17
CA THR A 237 -32.89 -1.82 -6.95
C THR A 237 -34.19 -2.49 -6.51
N SER A 238 -35.13 -2.71 -7.43
CA SER A 238 -36.39 -3.40 -7.13
C SER A 238 -36.23 -4.92 -7.29
N ILE A 239 -35.48 -5.55 -6.37
CA ILE A 239 -35.22 -7.00 -6.41
C ILE A 239 -36.47 -7.79 -5.97
N PHE A 240 -37.15 -7.31 -4.93
CA PHE A 240 -38.39 -7.91 -4.41
C PHE A 240 -39.58 -6.95 -4.62
N PRO A 241 -40.83 -7.46 -4.61
CA PRO A 241 -41.99 -6.59 -4.59
C PRO A 241 -41.98 -5.71 -3.35
N SER A 242 -42.26 -4.42 -3.53
CA SER A 242 -42.34 -3.46 -2.42
C SER A 242 -43.51 -3.83 -1.49
N GLY A 243 -43.31 -3.59 -0.20
CA GLY A 243 -44.37 -3.73 0.81
C GLY A 243 -45.43 -2.64 0.72
N TRP A 244 -45.15 -1.58 -0.05
CA TRP A 244 -46.03 -0.43 -0.24
C TRP A 244 -46.75 -0.50 -1.58
N ASN A 245 -48.07 -0.35 -1.53
CA ASN A 245 -48.89 -0.29 -2.73
C ASN A 245 -49.58 1.07 -2.84
N VAL A 246 -49.23 1.84 -3.86
CA VAL A 246 -49.79 3.18 -4.13
C VAL A 246 -51.19 3.09 -4.77
N THR A 247 -51.54 1.95 -5.38
CA THR A 247 -52.79 1.78 -6.12
C THR A 247 -54.03 1.73 -5.21
N SER A 248 -53.88 1.30 -3.96
CA SER A 248 -54.97 1.30 -2.96
C SER A 248 -55.37 2.71 -2.54
N MET A 249 -54.44 3.68 -2.53
CA MET A 249 -54.75 5.10 -2.33
C MET A 249 -55.46 5.74 -3.54
N ALA A 250 -55.25 5.21 -4.75
CA ALA A 250 -55.82 5.76 -5.98
C ALA A 250 -57.27 5.34 -6.21
N TYR A 251 -57.69 4.19 -5.67
CA TYR A 251 -59.03 3.65 -5.86
C TYR A 251 -60.09 4.26 -4.94
N ASP A 252 -59.70 4.68 -3.73
CA ASP A 252 -60.65 5.21 -2.73
C ASP A 252 -60.95 6.70 -2.95
N ASN A 253 -60.05 7.43 -3.63
CA ASN A 253 -60.18 8.86 -3.90
C ASN A 253 -60.08 9.16 -5.40
N ASN A 254 -61.21 9.47 -6.05
CA ASN A 254 -61.28 10.12 -7.38
C ASN A 254 -60.46 11.43 -7.47
N ASP A 255 -59.94 11.92 -6.33
CA ASP A 255 -59.10 13.10 -6.21
C ASP A 255 -57.61 12.84 -6.49
N LEU A 256 -57.09 11.61 -6.37
CA LEU A 256 -55.67 11.34 -6.65
C LEU A 256 -55.35 11.57 -8.14
N HIS A 257 -56.28 11.20 -9.03
CA HIS A 257 -56.15 11.42 -10.47
C HIS A 257 -56.23 12.91 -10.84
N LYS A 258 -56.94 13.73 -10.05
CA LYS A 258 -56.98 15.19 -10.18
C LYS A 258 -55.73 15.86 -9.59
N ALA A 259 -55.22 15.39 -8.45
CA ALA A 259 -54.01 15.90 -7.80
C ALA A 259 -52.73 15.62 -8.62
N PHE A 260 -52.61 14.42 -9.21
CA PHE A 260 -51.52 14.09 -10.14
C PHE A 260 -51.54 14.98 -11.40
N LYS A 261 -52.74 15.30 -11.90
CA LYS A 261 -52.93 16.20 -13.06
C LYS A 261 -52.71 17.68 -12.72
N ALA A 262 -52.90 18.07 -11.45
CA ALA A 262 -52.71 19.42 -10.94
C ALA A 262 -51.27 19.74 -10.48
N LYS A 263 -50.34 18.76 -10.50
CA LYS A 263 -48.94 18.94 -10.08
C LYS A 263 -48.80 19.43 -8.62
N SER A 264 -49.80 19.19 -7.79
CA SER A 264 -49.77 19.45 -6.35
C SER A 264 -48.82 18.47 -5.67
N PRO A 265 -48.16 18.85 -4.55
CA PRO A 265 -47.34 17.92 -3.79
C PRO A 265 -48.21 16.74 -3.35
N VAL A 266 -47.76 15.51 -3.65
CA VAL A 266 -48.45 14.28 -3.25
C VAL A 266 -48.34 14.14 -1.73
N ASP A 267 -49.47 13.96 -1.06
CA ASP A 267 -49.52 13.73 0.39
C ASP A 267 -48.73 12.46 0.77
N PRO A 268 -48.11 12.41 1.96
CA PRO A 268 -47.39 11.23 2.42
C PRO A 268 -48.32 10.00 2.46
N LEU A 269 -47.85 8.83 1.98
CA LEU A 269 -48.64 7.59 2.09
C LEU A 269 -48.98 7.34 3.57
N ASN A 270 -50.28 7.20 3.84
CA ASN A 270 -50.81 6.97 5.17
C ASN A 270 -50.83 5.45 5.44
N PRO A 271 -50.06 4.95 6.42
CA PRO A 271 -50.00 3.51 6.72
C PRO A 271 -51.31 2.94 7.29
N ASN A 272 -52.22 3.78 7.77
CA ASN A 272 -53.48 3.35 8.38
C ASN A 272 -54.60 3.05 7.34
N MET A 273 -54.34 3.30 6.05
CA MET A 273 -55.28 2.95 4.98
C MET A 273 -55.11 1.49 4.56
N THR A 274 -56.24 0.76 4.45
CA THR A 274 -56.25 -0.66 4.11
C THR A 274 -55.63 -0.91 2.74
N GLY A 275 -54.60 -1.76 2.70
CA GLY A 275 -53.93 -2.15 1.45
C GLY A 275 -52.83 -1.17 0.98
N VAL A 276 -52.50 -0.12 1.74
CA VAL A 276 -51.34 0.75 1.46
C VAL A 276 -50.03 0.12 1.93
N PHE A 277 -50.04 -0.48 3.12
CA PHE A 277 -48.94 -1.31 3.63
C PHE A 277 -49.37 -2.78 3.64
N ILE A 278 -48.68 -3.61 2.86
CA ILE A 278 -48.99 -5.04 2.65
C ILE A 278 -48.05 -5.92 3.48
N GLY A 279 -46.82 -5.47 3.75
CA GLY A 279 -45.85 -6.24 4.55
C GLY A 279 -44.46 -5.62 4.58
N VAL A 280 -43.55 -6.25 5.35
CA VAL A 280 -42.15 -5.83 5.48
C VAL A 280 -41.33 -6.30 4.29
N TYR A 281 -40.42 -5.45 3.79
CA TYR A 281 -39.52 -5.80 2.69
C TYR A 281 -38.58 -6.95 3.12
N PRO A 282 -38.44 -8.04 2.32
CA PRO A 282 -37.72 -9.24 2.77
C PRO A 282 -36.24 -9.05 3.10
N PHE A 283 -35.55 -8.09 2.48
CA PHE A 283 -34.12 -7.89 2.67
C PHE A 283 -33.69 -6.46 2.33
N GLY A 284 -33.14 -5.73 3.31
CA GLY A 284 -32.67 -4.36 3.14
C GLY A 284 -33.78 -3.31 3.22
N ILE A 285 -33.51 -2.11 2.70
CA ILE A 285 -34.45 -0.99 2.70
C ILE A 285 -35.39 -1.08 1.49
N ASP A 286 -36.68 -0.80 1.70
CA ASP A 286 -37.69 -0.79 0.64
C ASP A 286 -37.33 0.27 -0.42
N PRO A 287 -37.28 -0.08 -1.72
CA PRO A 287 -36.99 0.87 -2.80
C PRO A 287 -37.89 2.12 -2.79
N VAL A 288 -39.12 2.00 -2.29
CA VAL A 288 -40.08 3.11 -2.24
C VAL A 288 -39.58 4.25 -1.34
N SER A 289 -38.77 3.97 -0.33
CA SER A 289 -38.16 4.99 0.55
C SER A 289 -37.29 6.00 -0.21
N PHE A 290 -36.69 5.61 -1.34
CA PHE A 290 -35.87 6.50 -2.18
C PHE A 290 -36.69 7.47 -3.04
N LEU A 291 -37.99 7.21 -3.23
CA LEU A 291 -38.90 8.09 -3.98
C LEU A 291 -39.44 9.23 -3.11
N TYR A 292 -39.31 9.12 -1.78
CA TYR A 292 -39.76 10.13 -0.85
C TYR A 292 -38.78 11.30 -0.77
N LYS A 293 -39.32 12.51 -0.96
CA LYS A 293 -38.55 13.76 -1.02
C LYS A 293 -38.03 14.25 0.33
N SER A 294 -38.33 13.54 1.44
CA SER A 294 -37.92 13.97 2.78
C SER A 294 -37.57 12.77 3.66
N ILE A 295 -36.27 12.58 3.89
CA ILE A 295 -35.71 11.66 4.88
C ILE A 295 -36.25 11.98 6.29
N ALA A 296 -36.63 13.23 6.57
CA ALA A 296 -37.20 13.64 7.85
C ALA A 296 -38.57 13.00 8.14
N SER A 297 -39.41 12.82 7.11
CA SER A 297 -40.70 12.13 7.28
C SER A 297 -40.55 10.63 7.52
N LEU A 298 -39.42 10.04 7.13
CA LEU A 298 -39.16 8.61 7.27
C LEU A 298 -38.66 8.26 8.68
N PHE A 299 -37.96 9.20 9.34
CA PHE A 299 -37.59 9.10 10.75
C PHE A 299 -38.80 9.21 11.69
N ASP A 300 -39.72 10.14 11.41
CA ASP A 300 -40.98 10.26 12.17
C ASP A 300 -41.89 9.03 11.99
N LEU A 301 -41.82 8.35 10.84
CA LEU A 301 -42.62 7.15 10.55
C LEU A 301 -42.00 5.85 11.09
N LEU A 302 -40.68 5.77 11.21
CA LEU A 302 -39.96 4.61 11.75
C LEU A 302 -39.80 4.65 13.28
N TRP A 303 -39.76 5.85 13.89
CA TRP A 303 -39.57 6.03 15.34
C TRP A 303 -40.83 6.52 16.06
N GLY A 304 -41.94 6.70 15.34
CA GLY A 304 -43.26 7.04 15.86
C GLY A 304 -44.07 5.82 16.31
N VAL A 305 -43.48 4.95 17.13
CA VAL A 305 -44.13 3.94 18.01
C VAL A 305 -43.28 3.83 19.28
#